data_AF-A0A2Z3S4U8-F1
#
_entry.id   AF-A0A2Z3S4U8-F1
#
_cell.length_a   1.000
_cell.length_b   1.000
_cell.length_c   1.000
_cell.angle_alpha   90.00
_cell.angle_beta   90.00
_cell.angle_gamma   90.00
#
_symmetry.space_group_name_H-M   'P 1'
#
loop_
_entity.id
_entity.type
_entity.pdbx_description
1 polymer ?
#
loop_
_entity_poly.entity_id
_entity_poly.type
_entity_poly.pdbx_seq_one_letter_code
_entity_poly.pdbx_strand_id
1 'polypeptide(L)'
;MNKFIKVTGAIALSMGLTFGAGQAAQAITAYPAGGTWQYGINQPSSTYYVYSNYHHPSALHRSTACNISSCSRSADRGAGIWSYASIVASGAFFGTNNTAYYYKY
;
A
#
# COMPACT_ATOMS: atom_id res chain seq x y z
N MET A 1 -1.83 -1.52 29.62
CA MET A 1 -1.95 -2.85 28.98
C MET A 1 -1.63 -2.68 27.50
N ASN A 2 -0.37 -2.93 27.08
CA ASN A 2 0.00 -2.79 25.68
C ASN A 2 0.42 -4.17 25.18
N LYS A 3 -0.56 -4.89 24.60
CA LYS A 3 -0.32 -6.19 23.97
C LYS A 3 0.48 -5.93 22.68
N PHE A 4 1.79 -6.07 22.78
CA PHE A 4 2.65 -6.24 21.61
C PHE A 4 2.24 -7.55 20.93
N ILE A 5 1.40 -7.42 19.90
CA ILE A 5 1.03 -8.54 19.03
C ILE A 5 2.30 -8.95 18.30
N LYS A 6 2.77 -10.16 18.62
CA LYS A 6 3.92 -10.82 18.00
C LYS A 6 3.64 -10.98 16.51
N VAL A 7 4.30 -10.17 15.68
CA VAL A 7 4.32 -10.37 14.23
C VAL A 7 5.50 -11.29 13.94
N THR A 8 5.26 -12.59 14.06
CA THR A 8 6.22 -13.61 13.65
C THR A 8 5.99 -13.86 12.16
N GLY A 9 6.88 -13.35 11.29
CA GLY A 9 6.94 -13.73 9.87
C GLY A 9 6.38 -12.76 8.82
N ALA A 10 6.22 -11.46 9.11
CA ALA A 10 5.78 -10.53 8.06
C ALA A 10 6.91 -10.20 7.08
N ILE A 11 6.84 -10.72 5.86
CA ILE A 11 7.65 -10.22 4.74
C ILE A 11 7.01 -8.91 4.29
N ALA A 12 7.63 -7.79 4.68
CA ALA A 12 7.28 -6.47 4.21
C ALA A 12 8.12 -6.16 2.97
N LEU A 13 7.49 -6.11 1.80
CA LEU A 13 8.15 -5.65 0.58
C LEU A 13 7.70 -4.23 0.28
N SER A 14 8.68 -3.35 0.12
CA SER A 14 8.49 -1.95 -0.23
C SER A 14 8.81 -1.74 -1.70
N MET A 15 7.91 -1.08 -2.43
CA MET A 15 8.24 -0.54 -3.75
C MET A 15 8.27 0.99 -3.64
N GLY A 16 9.42 1.58 -3.94
CA GLY A 16 9.55 3.02 -4.10
C GLY A 16 8.79 3.45 -5.36
N LEU A 17 7.80 4.33 -5.18
CA LEU A 17 7.02 4.86 -6.29
C LEU A 17 7.75 6.04 -6.92
N THR A 18 8.60 5.79 -7.92
CA THR A 18 9.27 6.83 -8.70
C THR A 18 8.42 7.19 -9.92
N PHE A 19 7.89 8.41 -9.98
CA PHE A 19 7.13 8.90 -11.13
C PHE A 19 7.83 10.09 -11.79
N GLY A 20 8.07 10.00 -13.10
CA GLY A 20 8.54 11.12 -13.94
C GLY A 20 7.40 12.07 -14.29
N ALA A 21 7.75 13.34 -14.58
CA ALA A 21 6.82 14.42 -14.87
C ALA A 21 5.80 14.02 -15.96
N GLY A 22 4.51 13.98 -15.64
CA GLY A 22 3.43 13.93 -16.64
C GLY A 22 2.65 12.62 -16.80
N GLN A 23 2.63 11.71 -15.81
CA GLN A 23 1.86 10.47 -15.92
C GLN A 23 0.52 10.52 -15.17
N ALA A 24 -0.57 10.28 -15.92
CA ALA A 24 -1.89 9.97 -15.41
C ALA A 24 -1.83 8.87 -14.34
N ALA A 25 -2.72 8.92 -13.35
CA ALA A 25 -2.88 7.93 -12.27
C ALA A 25 -2.49 6.49 -12.69
N GLN A 26 -1.25 6.08 -12.43
CA GLN A 26 -0.76 4.75 -12.80
C GLN A 26 -1.04 3.79 -11.64
N ALA A 27 -2.00 2.88 -11.87
CA ALA A 27 -2.22 1.74 -11.01
C ALA A 27 -1.26 0.62 -11.41
N ILE A 28 -0.30 0.30 -10.55
CA ILE A 28 0.60 -0.83 -10.77
C ILE A 28 0.01 -2.05 -10.09
N THR A 29 -0.18 -3.13 -10.86
CA THR A 29 -0.56 -4.43 -10.33
C THR A 29 0.64 -5.36 -10.35
N ALA A 30 0.92 -6.00 -9.21
CA ALA A 30 1.97 -6.99 -9.04
C ALA A 30 1.38 -8.24 -8.37
N TYR A 31 2.08 -9.38 -8.48
CA TYR A 31 1.63 -10.66 -7.90
C TYR A 31 2.59 -11.20 -6.81
N PRO A 32 2.88 -10.42 -5.76
CA PRO A 32 3.85 -10.84 -4.77
C PRO A 32 3.33 -11.92 -3.83
N ALA A 33 4.25 -12.81 -3.43
CA ALA A 33 4.06 -13.83 -2.40
C ALA A 33 2.83 -14.75 -2.62
N GLY A 34 2.35 -14.88 -3.87
CA GLY A 34 1.16 -15.65 -4.24
C GLY A 34 -0.17 -14.91 -4.10
N GLY A 35 -0.14 -13.59 -3.82
CA GLY A 35 -1.30 -12.71 -3.79
C GLY A 35 -1.29 -11.67 -4.92
N THR A 36 -2.33 -10.84 -4.97
CA THR A 36 -2.45 -9.72 -5.90
C THR A 36 -2.28 -8.41 -5.14
N TRP A 37 -1.35 -7.57 -5.57
CA TRP A 37 -1.06 -6.26 -4.99
C TRP A 37 -1.28 -5.15 -6.01
N GLN A 38 -2.17 -4.22 -5.71
CA GLN A 38 -2.44 -3.03 -6.51
C GLN A 38 -2.01 -1.79 -5.72
N TYR A 39 -1.10 -1.01 -6.27
CA TYR A 39 -0.56 0.16 -5.58
C TYR A 39 -0.23 1.27 -6.57
N GLY A 40 -0.17 2.49 -6.07
CA GLY A 40 0.17 3.65 -6.89
C GLY A 40 -0.40 4.93 -6.32
N ILE A 41 -0.51 5.93 -7.20
CA ILE A 41 -1.15 7.19 -6.91
C ILE A 41 -2.36 7.32 -7.82
N ASN A 42 -3.53 7.60 -7.25
CA ASN A 42 -4.72 7.95 -8.02
C ASN A 42 -5.16 9.37 -7.69
N GLN A 43 -5.83 9.98 -8.65
CA GLN A 43 -6.39 11.32 -8.53
C GLN A 43 -7.90 11.24 -8.79
N PRO A 44 -8.70 10.81 -7.80
CA PRO A 44 -10.15 10.73 -7.96
C PRO A 44 -10.84 12.11 -8.11
N SER A 45 -10.16 13.22 -7.77
CA SER A 45 -10.67 14.58 -7.92
C SER A 45 -9.52 15.62 -7.93
N SER A 46 -9.61 16.74 -7.23
CA SER A 46 -8.49 17.70 -7.09
C SER A 46 -7.42 17.25 -6.08
N THR A 47 -7.57 16.05 -5.49
CA THR A 47 -6.66 15.50 -4.47
C THR A 47 -6.08 14.18 -4.96
N TYR A 48 -4.76 14.03 -4.79
CA TYR A 48 -4.03 12.81 -5.07
C TYR A 48 -3.98 11.93 -3.83
N TYR A 49 -4.14 10.62 -4.01
CA TYR A 49 -4.02 9.63 -2.95
C TYR A 49 -2.99 8.58 -3.33
N VAL A 50 -2.08 8.29 -2.40
CA VAL A 50 -1.29 7.06 -2.44
C VAL A 50 -2.19 5.95 -1.94
N TYR A 51 -2.18 4.82 -2.63
CA TYR A 51 -2.91 3.65 -2.18
C TYR A 51 -2.07 2.38 -2.29
N SER A 52 -2.43 1.41 -1.45
CA SER A 52 -1.89 0.07 -1.42
C SER A 52 -3.04 -0.87 -1.10
N ASN A 53 -3.36 -1.76 -2.03
CA ASN A 53 -4.43 -2.75 -1.90
C ASN A 53 -3.82 -4.13 -2.12
N TYR A 54 -3.92 -5.01 -1.13
CA TYR A 54 -3.34 -6.36 -1.23
C TYR A 54 -4.40 -7.42 -0.94
N HIS A 55 -4.44 -8.45 -1.76
CA HIS A 55 -5.26 -9.65 -1.60
C HIS A 55 -4.35 -10.86 -1.58
N HIS A 56 -4.58 -11.75 -0.62
CA HIS A 56 -3.94 -13.06 -0.61
C HIS A 56 -4.99 -14.15 -0.47
N PRO A 57 -5.01 -15.18 -1.35
CA PRO A 57 -6.09 -16.17 -1.38
C PRO A 57 -6.12 -17.09 -0.16
N SER A 58 -4.99 -17.31 0.50
CA SER A 58 -4.85 -18.35 1.54
C SER A 58 -4.20 -17.90 2.86
N ALA A 59 -3.84 -16.63 3.02
CA ALA A 59 -3.05 -16.17 4.16
C ALA A 59 -3.60 -14.88 4.74
N LEU A 60 -3.34 -14.69 6.04
CA LEU A 60 -3.55 -13.42 6.70
C LEU A 60 -2.60 -12.39 6.08
N HIS A 61 -3.12 -11.19 5.82
CA HIS A 61 -2.33 -10.16 5.14
C HIS A 61 -2.83 -8.76 5.50
N ARG A 62 -2.05 -7.74 5.11
CA ARG A 62 -2.46 -6.33 5.24
C ARG A 62 -1.74 -5.46 4.20
N SER A 63 -2.15 -4.20 4.10
CA SER A 63 -1.54 -3.17 3.25
C SER A 63 -1.28 -1.88 4.01
N THR A 64 -0.34 -1.07 3.53
CA THR A 64 -0.02 0.24 4.08
C THR A 64 0.36 1.20 2.96
N ALA A 65 -0.15 2.42 3.02
CA ALA A 65 0.20 3.51 2.12
C ALA A 65 0.75 4.66 2.96
N CYS A 66 1.89 5.21 2.58
CA CYS A 66 2.53 6.32 3.29
C CYS A 66 2.78 7.50 2.36
N ASN A 67 2.68 8.68 2.94
CA ASN A 67 3.14 9.94 2.37
C ASN A 67 4.37 10.44 3.17
N ILE A 68 4.79 11.69 2.96
CA ILE A 68 5.98 12.23 3.64
C ILE A 68 5.83 12.33 5.17
N SER A 69 4.60 12.49 5.66
CA SER A 69 4.32 12.84 7.05
C SER A 69 3.78 11.66 7.85
N SER A 70 3.09 10.73 7.21
CA SER A 70 2.37 9.66 7.90
C SER A 70 2.05 8.46 7.02
N CYS A 71 1.68 7.36 7.67
CA CYS A 71 1.26 6.11 7.06
C CYS A 71 -0.17 5.78 7.46
N SER A 72 -0.98 5.39 6.48
CA SER A 72 -2.28 4.76 6.66
C SER A 72 -2.13 3.26 6.50
N ARG A 73 -2.53 2.51 7.52
CA ARG A 73 -2.41 1.05 7.57
C ARG A 73 -3.80 0.41 7.63
N SER A 74 -4.01 -0.63 6.83
CA SER A 74 -5.23 -1.43 6.91
C SER A 74 -5.25 -2.31 8.17
N ALA A 75 -6.45 -2.70 8.62
CA ALA A 75 -6.59 -3.85 9.51
C ALA A 75 -6.01 -5.12 8.85
N ASP A 76 -5.62 -6.09 9.67
CA ASP A 76 -5.25 -7.40 9.17
C ASP A 76 -6.50 -8.09 8.58
N ARG A 77 -6.38 -8.61 7.36
CA ARG A 77 -7.45 -9.26 6.62
C ARG A 77 -7.16 -10.74 6.47
N GLY A 78 -8.20 -11.54 6.63
CA GLY A 78 -8.15 -12.98 6.43
C GLY A 78 -7.96 -13.35 4.96
N ALA A 79 -7.69 -14.63 4.73
CA ALA A 79 -7.55 -15.22 3.41
C ALA A 79 -8.77 -14.91 2.51
N GLY A 80 -8.51 -14.61 1.24
CA GLY A 80 -9.54 -14.43 0.22
C GLY A 80 -10.21 -13.05 0.19
N ILE A 81 -9.90 -12.15 1.13
CA ILE A 81 -10.46 -10.79 1.20
C ILE A 81 -9.38 -9.77 0.82
N TRP A 82 -9.76 -8.62 0.30
CA TRP A 82 -8.83 -7.53 0.04
C TRP A 82 -8.57 -6.68 1.29
N SER A 83 -7.30 -6.31 1.50
CA SER A 83 -6.88 -5.21 2.36
C SER A 83 -6.74 -3.94 1.54
N TYR A 84 -7.19 -2.80 2.09
CA TYR A 84 -7.13 -1.50 1.45
C TYR A 84 -6.50 -0.48 2.40
N ALA A 85 -5.54 0.27 1.90
CA ALA A 85 -4.93 1.39 2.58
C ALA A 85 -4.75 2.55 1.62
N SER A 86 -5.15 3.76 2.02
CA SER A 86 -4.91 4.97 1.25
C SER A 86 -4.66 6.16 2.16
N ILE A 87 -3.90 7.13 1.64
CA ILE A 87 -3.61 8.39 2.29
C ILE A 87 -3.42 9.48 1.24
N VAL A 88 -3.70 10.73 1.59
CA VAL A 88 -3.43 11.88 0.72
C VAL A 88 -1.94 11.90 0.36
N ALA A 89 -1.63 11.99 -0.92
CA ALA A 89 -0.26 12.02 -1.42
C ALA A 89 0.40 13.36 -1.09
N SER A 90 1.67 13.29 -0.68
CA SER A 90 2.48 14.49 -0.47
C SER A 90 3.07 14.94 -1.80
N GLY A 91 2.68 16.14 -2.25
CA GLY A 91 3.15 16.73 -3.50
C GLY A 91 2.60 16.01 -4.74
N ALA A 92 1.70 16.67 -5.46
CA ALA A 92 0.94 16.09 -6.57
C ALA A 92 1.75 15.53 -7.75
N PHE A 93 3.08 15.67 -7.84
CA PHE A 93 3.74 15.41 -9.13
C PHE A 93 5.15 14.83 -9.13
N PHE A 94 5.84 14.67 -7.99
CA PHE A 94 7.27 14.33 -8.07
C PHE A 94 7.72 13.46 -6.92
N GLY A 95 7.62 12.13 -7.12
CA GLY A 95 8.55 11.08 -6.69
C GLY A 95 9.14 11.07 -5.28
N THR A 96 8.70 11.92 -4.36
CA THR A 96 9.41 12.15 -3.11
C THR A 96 8.47 11.77 -1.98
N ASN A 97 8.71 10.59 -1.40
CA ASN A 97 8.16 10.10 -0.13
C ASN A 97 6.76 9.47 -0.15
N ASN A 98 6.19 9.19 -1.32
CA ASN A 98 5.00 8.35 -1.41
C ASN A 98 5.43 6.89 -1.52
N THR A 99 4.99 6.03 -0.60
CA THR A 99 5.38 4.61 -0.56
C THR A 99 4.19 3.72 -0.29
N ALA A 100 4.23 2.50 -0.84
CA ALA A 100 3.21 1.49 -0.65
C ALA A 100 3.86 0.19 -0.20
N TYR A 101 3.19 -0.50 0.73
CA TYR A 101 3.65 -1.75 1.31
C TYR A 101 2.51 -2.76 1.32
N TYR A 102 2.86 -4.02 1.14
CA TYR A 102 2.02 -5.16 1.48
C TYR A 102 2.73 -6.02 2.54
N TYR A 103 1.94 -6.78 3.27
CA TYR A 103 2.43 -7.71 4.27
C TYR A 103 1.63 -8.99 4.15
N LYS A 104 2.33 -10.11 4.14
CA LYS A 104 1.79 -11.46 4.30
C LYS A 104 2.33 -12.03 5.60
N TYR A 105 1.48 -12.67 6.39
CA TYR A 105 1.83 -13.35 7.63
C TYR A 105 1.79 -14.87 7.44
#